data_AF-F9DWL3-F1
#
_entry.id   AF-F9DWL3-F1
#
_cell.length_a   1.000
_cell.length_b   1.000
_cell.length_c   1.000
_cell.angle_alpha   90.00
_cell.angle_beta   90.00
_cell.angle_gamma   90.00
#
_symmetry.space_group_name_H-M   'P 1'
#
loop_
_entity.id
_entity.type
_entity.pdbx_description
1 polymer ?
#
loop_
_entity_poly.entity_id
_entity_poly.type
_entity_poly.pdbx_seq_one_letter_code
_entity_poly.pdbx_strand_id
1 'polypeptide(L)'
;MYMISEKLAQALNEQMNNEFAAAQTYLSMASYCEYRNYSGFAHYYLQQVEEERFHAMKIYSYLNDRGIHAVITEIPAPTTSFENLVHTFEVALEQEKKVTKSFYAIMDLAWEKRTRDNLIPQLVLG
;
A
#
# COMPACT_ATOMS: atom_id res chain seq x y z
N MET A 1 16.30 -16.16 16.26
CA MET A 1 15.38 -15.26 15.55
C MET A 1 15.97 -15.01 14.17
N TYR A 2 15.28 -15.37 13.08
CA TYR A 2 15.78 -15.09 11.73
C TYR A 2 15.66 -13.58 11.48
N MET A 3 16.79 -12.92 11.31
CA MET A 3 16.84 -11.49 11.04
C MET A 3 16.61 -11.29 9.54
N ILE A 4 15.61 -10.50 9.17
CA ILE A 4 15.43 -10.11 7.76
C ILE A 4 16.59 -9.19 7.35
N SER A 5 17.04 -9.30 6.09
CA SER A 5 18.16 -8.48 5.61
C SER A 5 17.81 -6.99 5.60
N GLU A 6 18.79 -6.10 5.77
CA GLU A 6 18.60 -4.64 5.72
C GLU A 6 17.91 -4.20 4.41
N LYS A 7 18.29 -4.81 3.28
CA LYS A 7 17.65 -4.55 1.97
C LYS A 7 16.16 -4.89 1.97
N LEU A 8 15.78 -6.01 2.59
CA LEU A 8 14.38 -6.42 2.69
C LEU A 8 13.61 -5.52 3.66
N ALA A 9 14.23 -5.15 4.79
CA ALA A 9 13.66 -4.21 5.75
C ALA A 9 13.41 -2.82 5.14
N GLN A 10 14.34 -2.35 4.30
CA GLN A 10 14.18 -1.10 3.56
C GLN A 10 13.03 -1.21 2.55
N ALA A 11 12.99 -2.26 1.74
CA ALA A 11 11.92 -2.47 0.77
C ALA A 11 10.53 -2.56 1.43
N LEU A 12 10.45 -3.19 2.62
CA LEU A 12 9.21 -3.23 3.40
C LEU A 12 8.82 -1.85 3.96
N ASN A 13 9.77 -1.05 4.45
CA ASN A 13 9.48 0.32 4.87
C ASN A 13 8.98 1.18 3.70
N GLU A 14 9.62 1.06 2.53
CA GLU A 14 9.19 1.74 1.31
C GLU A 14 7.78 1.30 0.92
N GLN A 15 7.48 0.00 0.98
CA GLN A 15 6.14 -0.51 0.68
C GLN A 15 5.09 -0.04 1.67
N MET A 16 5.38 -0.05 2.98
CA MET A 16 4.51 0.51 4.01
C MET A 16 4.13 1.97 3.69
N ASN A 17 5.11 2.79 3.28
CA ASN A 17 4.83 4.18 2.90
C ASN A 17 4.01 4.28 1.61
N ASN A 18 4.24 3.37 0.65
CA ASN A 18 3.43 3.28 -0.57
C ASN A 18 1.96 2.95 -0.27
N GLU A 19 1.68 2.03 0.67
CA GLU A 19 0.30 1.72 1.07
C GLU A 19 -0.39 2.92 1.75
N PHE A 20 0.34 3.68 2.58
CA PHE A 20 -0.21 4.93 3.11
C PHE A 20 -0.48 5.96 2.01
N ALA A 21 0.38 6.07 0.99
CA ALA A 21 0.15 6.95 -0.15
C ALA A 21 -1.03 6.48 -1.03
N ALA A 22 -1.20 5.17 -1.19
CA ALA A 22 -2.34 4.54 -1.86
C ALA A 22 -3.66 4.90 -1.15
N ALA A 23 -3.68 4.81 0.20
CA ALA A 23 -4.82 5.25 1.00
C ALA A 23 -5.16 6.73 0.80
N GLN A 24 -4.17 7.63 0.70
CA GLN A 24 -4.43 9.05 0.42
C GLN A 24 -4.99 9.28 -0.99
N THR A 25 -4.55 8.49 -1.97
CA THR A 25 -5.06 8.56 -3.34
C THR A 25 -6.52 8.10 -3.40
N TYR A 26 -6.87 7.00 -2.73
CA TYR A 26 -8.26 6.56 -2.60
C TYR A 26 -9.13 7.57 -1.85
N LEU A 27 -8.60 8.23 -0.82
CA LEU A 27 -9.32 9.29 -0.12
C LEU A 27 -9.63 10.48 -1.03
N SER A 28 -8.68 10.85 -1.90
CA SER A 28 -8.88 11.90 -2.90
C SER A 28 -9.94 11.51 -3.93
N MET A 29 -9.93 10.27 -4.42
CA MET A 29 -10.96 9.74 -5.32
C MET A 29 -12.35 9.69 -4.66
N ALA A 30 -12.43 9.31 -3.38
CA ALA A 30 -13.65 9.34 -2.60
C ALA A 30 -14.20 10.78 -2.49
N SER A 31 -13.34 11.74 -2.16
CA SER A 31 -13.70 13.16 -2.09
C SER A 31 -14.21 13.69 -3.43
N TYR A 32 -13.59 13.30 -4.55
CA TYR A 32 -14.07 13.65 -5.88
C TYR A 32 -15.45 13.07 -6.17
N CYS A 33 -15.65 11.79 -5.86
CA CYS A 33 -16.94 11.11 -6.06
C CYS A 33 -18.04 11.75 -5.22
N GLU A 34 -17.76 12.09 -3.96
CA GLU A 34 -18.71 12.77 -3.07
C GLU A 34 -19.11 14.14 -3.64
N TYR A 35 -18.13 14.95 -4.05
CA TYR A 35 -18.37 16.25 -4.70
C TYR A 35 -19.24 16.16 -5.96
N ARG A 36 -19.17 15.03 -6.69
CA ARG A 36 -19.93 14.76 -7.91
C ARG A 36 -21.28 14.06 -7.66
N ASN A 37 -21.66 13.84 -6.40
CA ASN A 37 -22.85 13.07 -5.97
C ASN A 37 -22.84 11.60 -6.42
N TYR A 38 -21.65 10.99 -6.54
CA TYR A 38 -21.46 9.57 -6.83
C TYR A 38 -21.27 8.76 -5.55
N SER A 39 -22.27 8.82 -4.65
CA SER A 39 -22.17 8.31 -3.27
C SER A 39 -21.77 6.83 -3.16
N GLY A 40 -22.23 5.97 -4.07
CA GLY A 40 -21.82 4.56 -4.10
C GLY A 40 -20.32 4.37 -4.38
N PHE A 41 -19.76 5.17 -5.29
CA PHE A 41 -18.34 5.14 -5.62
C PHE A 41 -17.50 5.80 -4.51
N ALA A 42 -18.00 6.88 -3.90
CA ALA A 42 -17.37 7.47 -2.73
C ALA A 42 -17.26 6.45 -1.59
N HIS A 43 -18.34 5.72 -1.29
CA HIS A 43 -18.32 4.67 -0.29
C HIS A 43 -17.35 3.54 -0.64
N TYR A 44 -17.34 3.07 -1.89
CA TYR A 44 -16.37 2.08 -2.36
C TYR A 44 -14.93 2.53 -2.11
N TYR A 45 -14.56 3.75 -2.54
CA TYR A 45 -13.21 4.25 -2.33
C TYR A 45 -12.88 4.45 -0.85
N LEU A 46 -13.83 4.82 0.00
CA LEU A 46 -13.60 4.86 1.46
C LEU A 46 -13.31 3.48 2.05
N GLN A 47 -13.87 2.40 1.51
CA GLN A 47 -13.47 1.04 1.93
C GLN A 47 -12.03 0.75 1.51
N GLN A 48 -11.65 1.12 0.29
CA GLN A 48 -10.27 0.97 -0.21
C GLN A 48 -9.26 1.78 0.64
N VAL A 49 -9.63 2.96 1.14
CA VAL A 49 -8.79 3.72 2.10
C VAL A 49 -8.47 2.88 3.35
N GLU A 50 -9.47 2.21 3.90
CA GLU A 50 -9.29 1.40 5.11
C GLU A 50 -8.51 0.11 4.83
N GLU A 51 -8.72 -0.52 3.67
CA GLU A 51 -7.93 -1.67 3.21
C GLU A 51 -6.43 -1.31 3.09
N GLU A 52 -6.09 -0.21 2.42
CA GLU A 52 -4.67 0.17 2.25
C GLU A 52 -4.01 0.60 3.56
N ARG A 53 -4.75 1.27 4.45
CA ARG A 53 -4.26 1.54 5.81
C ARG A 53 -3.99 0.25 6.57
N PHE A 54 -4.87 -0.74 6.44
CA PHE A 54 -4.68 -2.05 7.04
C PHE A 54 -3.43 -2.75 6.48
N HIS A 55 -3.19 -2.68 5.16
CA HIS A 55 -1.98 -3.20 4.53
C HIS A 55 -0.71 -2.53 5.09
N ALA A 56 -0.70 -1.20 5.14
CA ALA A 56 0.41 -0.43 5.72
C ALA A 56 0.68 -0.85 7.16
N MET A 57 -0.37 -0.99 7.98
CA MET A 57 -0.26 -1.35 9.39
C MET A 57 0.21 -2.79 9.62
N LYS A 58 -0.10 -3.72 8.71
CA LYS A 58 0.47 -5.08 8.74
C LYS A 58 1.98 -5.05 8.56
N ILE A 59 2.49 -4.27 7.61
CA ILE A 59 3.94 -4.13 7.38
C ILE A 59 4.61 -3.41 8.55
N TYR A 60 3.99 -2.34 9.05
CA TYR A 60 4.43 -1.63 10.26
C TYR A 60 4.62 -2.60 11.44
N SER A 61 3.60 -3.41 11.73
CA SER A 61 3.64 -4.36 12.84
C SER A 61 4.71 -5.43 12.61
N TYR A 62 4.77 -5.98 11.38
CA TYR A 62 5.75 -6.99 11.00
C TYR A 62 7.21 -6.55 11.21
N LEU A 63 7.53 -5.30 10.86
CA LEU A 63 8.86 -4.72 11.06
C LEU A 63 9.17 -4.58 12.55
N ASN A 64 8.28 -3.96 13.32
CA ASN A 64 8.49 -3.70 14.74
C ASN A 64 8.57 -5.01 15.56
N ASP A 65 7.76 -6.01 15.24
CA ASP A 65 7.80 -7.34 15.88
C ASP A 65 9.14 -8.06 15.68
N ARG A 66 9.92 -7.66 14.67
CA ARG A 66 11.28 -8.18 14.38
C ARG A 66 12.39 -7.29 14.91
N GLY A 67 12.05 -6.29 15.73
CA GLY A 67 13.00 -5.33 16.28
C GLY A 67 13.54 -4.33 15.25
N ILE A 68 12.83 -4.15 14.13
CA ILE A 68 13.18 -3.20 13.08
C ILE A 68 12.24 -2.00 13.21
N HIS A 69 12.82 -0.82 13.35
CA HIS A 69 12.06 0.42 13.43
C HIS A 69 11.34 0.68 12.10
N ALA A 70 10.01 0.68 12.14
CA ALA A 70 9.20 1.15 11.02
C ALA A 70 9.30 2.68 10.90
N VAL A 71 9.79 3.17 9.77
CA VAL A 71 10.03 4.59 9.51
C VAL A 71 8.99 5.10 8.53
N ILE A 72 8.12 5.98 9.00
CA ILE A 72 7.16 6.69 8.16
C ILE A 72 7.90 7.88 7.54
N THR A 73 7.81 8.02 6.23
CA THR A 73 8.44 9.11 5.49
C THR A 73 7.38 10.07 4.96
N GLU A 74 7.83 11.07 4.20
CA GLU A 74 6.91 12.00 3.54
C GLU A 74 5.96 11.23 2.59
N ILE A 75 4.67 11.55 2.69
CA ILE A 75 3.65 11.05 1.77
C ILE A 75 3.33 12.17 0.78
N PRO A 76 3.62 11.99 -0.51
CA PRO A 76 3.28 12.98 -1.53
C PRO A 76 1.79 13.30 -1.54
N ALA A 77 1.44 14.55 -1.83
CA ALA A 77 0.05 14.92 -2.02
C ALA A 77 -0.58 14.08 -3.16
N PRO A 78 -1.79 13.51 -2.95
CA PRO A 78 -2.46 12.73 -4.00
C PRO A 78 -2.97 13.65 -5.12
N THR A 79 -3.23 13.06 -6.29
CA THR A 79 -3.96 13.76 -7.36
C THR A 79 -5.35 14.15 -6.87
N THR A 80 -5.75 15.41 -7.03
CA THR A 80 -7.07 15.93 -6.62
C THR A 80 -8.02 16.23 -7.78
N SER A 81 -7.55 16.08 -9.02
CA SER A 81 -8.28 16.44 -10.23
C SER A 81 -8.51 15.22 -11.09
N PHE A 82 -9.79 14.90 -11.33
CA PHE A 82 -10.20 13.77 -12.15
C PHE A 82 -11.18 14.25 -13.23
N GLU A 83 -11.01 13.76 -14.46
CA GLU A 83 -11.76 14.23 -15.63
C GLU A 83 -13.21 13.76 -15.55
N ASN A 84 -13.40 12.52 -15.13
CA ASN A 84 -14.67 11.83 -15.00
C ASN A 84 -14.49 10.64 -14.06
N LEU A 85 -15.57 9.90 -13.81
CA LEU A 85 -15.55 8.70 -12.97
C LEU A 85 -14.66 7.58 -13.55
N VAL A 86 -14.54 7.44 -14.87
CA VAL A 86 -13.67 6.41 -15.47
C VAL A 86 -12.20 6.70 -15.15
N HIS A 87 -11.79 7.97 -15.18
CA HIS A 87 -10.43 8.37 -14.82
C HIS A 87 -10.08 7.97 -13.36
N THR A 88 -11.04 7.97 -12.42
CA THR A 88 -10.75 7.48 -11.05
C THR A 88 -10.44 5.98 -11.03
N PHE A 89 -11.10 5.17 -11.86
CA PHE A 89 -10.80 3.74 -12.00
C PHE A 89 -9.46 3.48 -12.71
N GLU A 90 -9.10 4.30 -13.70
CA GLU A 90 -7.80 4.20 -14.37
C GLU A 90 -6.65 4.50 -13.39
N VAL A 91 -6.81 5.53 -12.54
CA VAL A 91 -5.85 5.84 -11.47
C VAL A 91 -5.74 4.70 -10.48
N ALA A 92 -6.88 4.14 -10.02
CA ALA A 92 -6.88 2.98 -9.13
C ALA A 92 -6.18 1.77 -9.76
N LEU A 93 -6.47 1.44 -11.02
CA LEU A 93 -5.85 0.31 -11.72
C LEU A 93 -4.33 0.47 -11.84
N GLU A 94 -3.84 1.67 -12.16
CA GLU A 94 -2.40 1.93 -12.24
C GLU A 94 -1.72 1.86 -10.87
N GLN A 95 -2.42 2.22 -9.79
CA GLN A 95 -1.95 2.02 -8.43
C GLN A 95 -1.82 0.53 -8.10
N GLU A 96 -2.88 -0.25 -8.33
CA GLU A 96 -2.89 -1.70 -8.04
C GLU A 96 -1.79 -2.47 -8.79
N LYS A 97 -1.54 -2.11 -10.06
CA LYS A 97 -0.43 -2.68 -10.84
C LYS A 97 0.94 -2.39 -10.20
N LYS A 98 1.13 -1.18 -9.67
CA LYS A 98 2.38 -0.77 -9.02
C LYS A 98 2.58 -1.51 -7.70
N VAL A 99 1.53 -1.55 -6.86
CA VAL A 99 1.53 -2.30 -5.58
C VAL A 99 1.84 -3.77 -5.83
N THR A 100 1.14 -4.40 -6.77
CA THR A 100 1.36 -5.80 -7.19
C THR A 100 2.81 -6.04 -7.60
N LYS A 101 3.37 -5.19 -8.47
CA LYS A 101 4.76 -5.31 -8.92
C LYS A 101 5.76 -5.17 -7.76
N SER A 102 5.50 -4.24 -6.85
CA SER A 102 6.35 -4.02 -5.68
C SER A 102 6.38 -5.26 -4.77
N PHE A 103 5.22 -5.86 -4.50
CA PHE A 103 5.17 -7.10 -3.72
C PHE A 103 5.88 -8.27 -4.38
N TYR A 104 5.79 -8.44 -5.69
CA TYR A 104 6.58 -9.46 -6.39
C TYR A 104 8.08 -9.24 -6.17
N ALA A 105 8.57 -8.00 -6.28
CA ALA A 105 9.97 -7.69 -6.01
C ALA A 105 10.38 -7.98 -4.56
N ILE A 106 9.52 -7.67 -3.58
CA ILE A 106 9.75 -8.00 -2.15
C ILE A 106 9.81 -9.52 -1.94
N MET A 107 8.93 -10.27 -2.61
CA MET A 107 8.89 -11.72 -2.53
C MET A 107 10.16 -12.35 -3.14
N ASP A 108 10.62 -11.84 -4.27
CA ASP A 108 11.89 -12.25 -4.89
C ASP A 108 13.08 -11.99 -3.95
N LEU A 109 13.13 -10.83 -3.28
CA LEU A 109 14.16 -10.49 -2.30
C LEU A 109 14.14 -11.45 -1.09
N ALA A 110 12.95 -11.82 -0.62
CA ALA A 110 12.79 -12.76 0.48
C ALA A 110 13.30 -14.16 0.11
N TRP A 111 13.00 -14.62 -1.11
CA TRP A 111 13.43 -15.92 -1.63
C TRP A 111 14.94 -15.98 -1.91
N GLU A 112 15.52 -14.94 -2.50
CA GLU A 112 16.97 -14.87 -2.80
C GLU A 112 17.81 -15.04 -1.53
N LYS A 113 17.39 -14.42 -0.42
CA LYS A 113 18.11 -14.45 0.85
C LYS A 113 17.85 -15.71 1.69
N ARG A 114 17.12 -16.70 1.15
CA ARG A 114 16.64 -17.89 1.89
C ARG A 114 15.95 -17.53 3.21
N THR A 115 15.45 -16.30 3.34
CA THR A 115 14.67 -15.90 4.49
C THR A 115 13.28 -16.52 4.29
N ARG A 116 13.14 -17.78 4.67
CA ARG A 116 11.85 -18.49 4.68
C ARG A 116 11.01 -17.97 5.84
N ASP A 117 10.64 -16.70 5.74
CA ASP A 117 9.62 -16.13 6.61
C ASP A 117 8.28 -16.29 5.90
N ASN A 118 7.51 -17.30 6.35
CA ASN A 118 6.21 -17.63 5.78
C ASN A 118 5.17 -16.52 5.97
N LEU A 119 5.52 -15.46 6.71
CA LEU A 119 4.66 -14.30 6.94
C LEU A 119 4.79 -13.24 5.83
N ILE A 120 5.87 -13.24 5.04
CA ILE A 120 6.03 -12.28 3.93
C ILE A 120 4.92 -12.45 2.86
N PRO A 121 4.58 -13.67 2.40
CA PRO A 121 3.43 -13.86 1.51
C PRO A 121 2.11 -13.38 2.10
N GLN A 122 1.96 -13.40 3.43
CA GLN A 122 0.74 -12.93 4.10
C GLN A 122 0.64 -11.40 4.14
N LEU A 123 1.74 -10.67 3.92
CA LEU A 123 1.70 -9.23 3.70
C LEU A 123 1.14 -8.88 2.31
N VAL A 124 1.22 -9.79 1.34
CA VAL A 124 0.82 -9.60 -0.07
C VAL A 124 -0.66 -9.90 -0.31
N LEU A 125 -1.27 -10.79 0.47
CA LEU A 125 -2.65 -11.28 0.26
C LEU A 125 -3.70 -10.47 1.04
N GLY A 126 -3.58 -9.15 1.03
CA GLY A 126 -4.59 -8.24 1.56
C GLY A 126 -5.63 -7.91 0.51
#